data_AF-A0A174QJ89-F1
#
_entry.id   AF-A0A174QJ89-F1
#
_cell.length_a   1.000
_cell.length_b   1.000
_cell.length_c   1.000
_cell.angle_alpha   90.00
_cell.angle_beta   90.00
_cell.angle_gamma   90.00
#
_symmetry.space_group_name_H-M   'P 1'
#
loop_
_entity.id
_entity.type
_entity.pdbx_description
1 polymer ?
#
loop_
_entity_poly.entity_id
_entity_poly.type
_entity_poly.pdbx_seq_one_letter_code
_entity_poly.pdbx_strand_id
1 'polypeptide(L)'
;MKRFINITISVITLLALIIILVIGLDIQSLKLGSFTNAQNINSILINLSYSYIAGAFFYFLVTTIPFYLRKRKINLVIKDRINIISKGTQTIIFAYDPSSINLTIEQIENVNLDRNNENDLLNLFKRSTIFDISNVAKQVLPETNTKILFTINQSLQIIDKATDETLNYLDYLSEEQIILLNNIKNSAFKNTVSSSTDNEFYKYMFNQPQVVDTLAKDFIVFWKDVKKLNSISK
;
A
#
# COMPACT_ATOMS: atom_id res chain seq x y z
N MET A 1 -7.58 16.99 -11.84
CA MET A 1 -6.45 17.76 -12.40
C MET A 1 -5.65 16.98 -13.46
N LYS A 2 -5.09 15.80 -13.16
CA LYS A 2 -4.30 14.99 -14.13
C LYS A 2 -5.02 14.69 -15.46
N ARG A 3 -6.34 14.40 -15.42
CA ARG A 3 -7.14 14.13 -16.63
C ARG A 3 -7.25 15.34 -17.58
N PHE A 4 -7.46 16.54 -17.06
CA PHE A 4 -7.56 17.76 -17.87
C PHE A 4 -6.22 18.09 -18.54
N ILE A 5 -5.11 18.00 -17.80
CA ILE A 5 -3.76 18.23 -18.33
C ILE A 5 -3.47 17.24 -19.47
N ASN A 6 -3.80 15.96 -19.29
CA ASN A 6 -3.61 14.96 -20.34
C ASN A 6 -4.47 15.25 -21.58
N ILE A 7 -5.72 15.70 -21.40
CA ILE A 7 -6.59 16.10 -22.53
C ILE A 7 -5.97 17.27 -23.29
N THR A 8 -5.51 18.30 -22.58
CA THR A 8 -4.88 19.48 -23.21
C THR A 8 -3.63 19.10 -24.00
N ILE A 9 -2.74 18.28 -23.43
CA ILE A 9 -1.54 17.80 -24.13
C ILE A 9 -1.91 17.00 -25.38
N SER A 10 -2.89 16.09 -25.29
CA SER A 10 -3.36 15.31 -26.43
C SER A 10 -3.94 16.17 -27.55
N VAL A 11 -4.75 17.19 -27.21
CA VAL A 11 -5.33 18.12 -28.20
C VAL A 11 -4.23 18.92 -28.91
N ILE A 12 -3.26 19.45 -28.17
CA ILE A 12 -2.15 20.21 -28.75
C ILE A 12 -1.29 19.31 -29.66
N THR A 13 -1.05 18.06 -29.23
CA THR A 13 -0.31 17.08 -30.04
C THR A 13 -1.04 16.75 -31.34
N LEU A 14 -2.36 16.56 -31.28
CA LEU A 14 -3.18 16.29 -32.45
C LEU A 14 -3.16 17.48 -33.43
N LEU A 15 -3.29 18.71 -32.93
CA LEU A 15 -3.21 19.92 -33.74
C LEU A 15 -1.85 20.08 -34.43
N ALA A 16 -0.75 19.85 -33.70
CA ALA A 16 0.60 19.89 -34.27
C ALA A 16 0.80 18.85 -35.38
N LEU A 17 0.29 17.63 -35.18
CA LEU A 17 0.33 16.56 -36.20
C LEU A 17 -0.49 16.93 -37.44
N ILE A 18 -1.69 17.48 -37.27
CA ILE A 18 -2.53 17.93 -38.39
C ILE A 18 -1.83 19.04 -39.17
N ILE A 19 -1.20 20.01 -38.51
CA ILE A 19 -0.45 21.09 -39.17
C ILE A 19 0.71 20.52 -40.01
N ILE A 20 1.47 19.57 -39.45
CA ILE A 20 2.57 18.91 -40.18
C ILE A 20 2.04 18.11 -41.37
N LEU A 21 0.93 17.40 -41.22
CA LEU A 21 0.30 16.63 -42.29
C LEU A 21 -0.23 17.52 -43.43
N VAL A 22 -0.98 18.58 -43.09
CA VAL A 22 -1.66 19.40 -44.11
C VAL A 22 -0.68 20.38 -44.77
N ILE A 23 0.20 21.01 -43.99
CA ILE A 23 1.08 22.08 -44.46
C ILE A 23 2.47 21.54 -44.77
N GLY A 24 3.04 20.71 -43.89
CA GLY A 24 4.41 20.19 -44.04
C GLY A 24 4.54 19.14 -45.15
N LEU A 25 3.53 18.28 -45.33
CA LEU A 25 3.48 17.26 -46.39
C LEU A 25 2.68 17.70 -47.63
N ASP A 26 2.26 18.97 -47.67
CA ASP A 26 1.60 19.59 -48.80
C ASP A 26 0.33 18.87 -49.31
N ILE A 27 -0.46 18.28 -48.41
CA ILE A 27 -1.68 17.55 -48.79
C ILE A 27 -2.76 18.54 -49.26
N GLN A 28 -2.83 18.73 -50.58
CA GLN A 28 -3.67 19.74 -51.23
C GLN A 28 -5.16 19.61 -50.92
N SER A 29 -5.67 18.40 -50.72
CA SER A 29 -7.09 18.13 -50.46
C SER A 29 -7.59 18.64 -49.10
N LEU A 30 -6.68 18.97 -48.18
CA LEU A 30 -7.01 19.42 -46.82
C LEU A 30 -6.71 20.90 -46.59
N LYS A 31 -6.20 21.62 -47.60
CA LYS A 31 -5.91 23.05 -47.50
C LYS A 31 -7.22 23.84 -47.60
N LEU A 32 -7.44 24.73 -46.64
CA LEU A 32 -8.63 25.58 -46.59
C LEU A 32 -8.25 27.05 -46.83
N GLY A 33 -8.81 27.62 -47.90
CA GLY A 33 -8.71 29.05 -48.20
C GLY A 33 -7.37 29.52 -48.76
N SER A 34 -7.29 30.82 -49.07
CA SER A 34 -6.06 31.50 -49.48
C SER A 34 -5.96 32.84 -48.78
N PHE A 35 -4.74 33.26 -48.41
CA PHE A 35 -4.49 34.51 -47.70
C PHE A 35 -3.15 35.10 -48.17
N THR A 36 -3.03 36.43 -48.18
CA THR A 36 -1.85 37.13 -48.72
C THR A 36 -0.54 36.80 -47.99
N ASN A 37 -0.59 36.52 -46.69
CA ASN A 37 0.57 36.12 -45.88
C ASN A 37 0.58 34.63 -45.49
N ALA A 38 -0.20 33.79 -46.19
CA ALA A 38 -0.38 32.39 -45.83
C ALA A 38 0.94 31.61 -45.74
N GLN A 39 1.90 31.88 -46.64
CA GLN A 39 3.20 31.17 -46.65
C GLN A 39 4.03 31.44 -45.38
N ASN A 40 4.08 32.69 -44.91
CA ASN A 40 4.81 33.05 -43.70
C ASN A 40 4.17 32.44 -42.45
N ILE A 41 2.84 32.49 -42.35
CA ILE A 41 2.09 31.89 -41.23
C ILE A 41 2.27 30.37 -41.22
N ASN A 42 2.18 29.73 -42.39
CA ASN A 42 2.37 28.30 -42.56
C ASN A 42 3.77 27.85 -42.13
N SER A 43 4.81 28.60 -42.49
CA SER A 43 6.20 28.33 -42.06
C SER A 43 6.34 28.41 -40.53
N ILE A 44 5.77 29.44 -39.90
CA ILE A 44 5.78 29.59 -38.44
C ILE A 44 5.05 28.43 -37.77
N LEU A 45 3.86 28.07 -38.26
CA LEU A 45 3.05 26.98 -37.71
C LEU A 45 3.74 25.62 -37.83
N ILE A 46 4.39 25.34 -38.96
CA ILE A 46 5.19 24.13 -39.16
C ILE A 46 6.36 24.09 -38.16
N ASN A 47 7.15 25.16 -38.06
CA ASN A 47 8.31 25.21 -37.18
C ASN A 47 7.91 25.05 -35.71
N LEU A 48 6.81 25.70 -35.30
CA LEU A 48 6.25 25.55 -33.95
C LEU A 48 5.79 24.11 -33.70
N SER A 49 5.15 23.47 -34.69
CA SER A 49 4.67 22.09 -34.57
C SER A 49 5.82 21.09 -34.48
N TYR A 50 6.87 21.22 -35.30
CA TYR A 50 8.06 20.39 -35.21
C TYR A 50 8.81 20.58 -33.88
N SER A 51 8.95 21.82 -33.41
CA SER A 51 9.56 22.12 -32.11
C SER A 51 8.78 21.49 -30.96
N TYR A 52 7.45 21.60 -30.99
CA TYR A 52 6.57 20.96 -30.01
C TYR A 52 6.71 19.43 -30.02
N ILE A 53 6.64 18.79 -31.21
CA ILE A 53 6.75 17.33 -31.33
C ILE A 53 8.13 16.85 -30.89
N ALA A 54 9.20 17.55 -31.26
CA ALA A 54 10.55 17.23 -30.82
C ALA A 54 10.65 17.31 -29.29
N GLY A 55 10.14 18.40 -28.68
CA GLY A 55 10.09 18.56 -27.23
C GLY A 55 9.29 17.46 -26.53
N ALA A 56 8.13 17.08 -27.08
CA ALA A 56 7.32 15.98 -26.58
C ALA A 56 8.08 14.64 -26.66
N PHE A 57 8.77 14.37 -27.78
CA PHE A 57 9.57 13.17 -27.96
C PHE A 57 10.70 13.08 -26.94
N PHE A 58 11.45 14.17 -26.73
CA PHE A 58 12.48 14.24 -25.69
C PHE A 58 11.89 14.05 -24.29
N TYR A 59 10.75 14.66 -23.98
CA TYR A 59 10.07 14.45 -22.70
C TYR A 59 9.67 12.98 -22.50
N PHE A 60 9.18 12.31 -23.54
CA PHE A 60 8.86 10.88 -23.46
C PHE A 60 10.10 10.03 -23.19
N LEU A 61 11.20 10.27 -23.93
CA LEU A 61 12.44 9.52 -23.79
C LEU A 61 13.16 9.76 -22.46
N VAL A 62 13.22 11.01 -22.00
CA VAL A 62 14.02 11.40 -20.83
C VAL A 62 13.25 11.24 -19.52
N THR A 63 11.94 11.50 -19.54
CA THR A 63 11.14 11.55 -18.30
C THR A 63 10.19 10.36 -18.22
N THR A 64 9.37 10.15 -19.26
CA THR A 64 8.23 9.24 -19.17
C THR A 64 8.67 7.78 -19.19
N ILE A 65 9.49 7.38 -20.16
CA ILE A 65 9.98 5.99 -20.28
C ILE A 65 10.79 5.59 -19.04
N PRO A 66 11.77 6.37 -18.56
CA PRO A 66 12.52 6.03 -17.35
C PRO A 66 11.63 5.94 -16.11
N PHE A 67 10.62 6.81 -15.98
CA PHE A 67 9.65 6.74 -14.89
C PHE A 67 8.90 5.41 -14.88
N TYR A 68 8.34 4.96 -16.00
CA TYR A 68 7.60 3.70 -16.06
C TYR A 68 8.51 2.48 -15.84
N LEU A 69 9.74 2.50 -16.36
CA LEU A 69 10.74 1.45 -16.10
C LEU A 69 11.08 1.36 -14.61
N ARG A 70 11.31 2.51 -13.96
CA ARG A 70 11.60 2.58 -12.53
C ARG A 70 10.39 2.16 -11.70
N LYS A 71 9.18 2.62 -12.05
CA LYS A 71 7.93 2.23 -11.41
C LYS A 71 7.75 0.71 -11.41
N ARG A 72 8.03 0.04 -12.53
CA ARG A 72 7.94 -1.44 -12.60
C ARG A 72 8.87 -2.13 -11.59
N LYS A 73 10.11 -1.65 -11.45
CA LYS A 73 11.07 -2.21 -10.49
C LYS A 73 10.66 -1.93 -9.04
N ILE A 74 10.26 -0.69 -8.75
CA ILE A 74 9.83 -0.28 -7.41
C ILE A 74 8.55 -0.98 -6.99
N ASN A 75 7.61 -1.22 -7.90
CA ASN A 75 6.39 -1.96 -7.61
C ASN A 75 6.66 -3.38 -7.10
N LEU A 76 7.74 -4.04 -7.55
CA LEU A 76 8.15 -5.33 -6.99
C LEU A 76 8.59 -5.19 -5.54
N VAL A 77 9.39 -4.17 -5.22
CA VAL A 77 9.82 -3.87 -3.85
C VAL A 77 8.61 -3.56 -2.97
N ILE A 78 7.69 -2.71 -3.43
CA ILE A 78 6.44 -2.37 -2.71
C ILE A 78 5.63 -3.65 -2.44
N LYS A 79 5.47 -4.52 -3.44
CA LYS A 79 4.74 -5.78 -3.29
C LYS A 79 5.38 -6.70 -2.25
N ASP A 80 6.70 -6.83 -2.27
CA ASP A 80 7.44 -7.59 -1.27
C ASP A 80 7.26 -7.02 0.14
N ARG A 81 7.30 -5.68 0.29
CA ARG A 81 7.06 -5.03 1.59
C ARG A 81 5.64 -5.20 2.10
N ILE A 82 4.64 -5.10 1.23
CA ILE A 82 3.24 -5.37 1.58
C ILE A 82 3.06 -6.84 1.97
N ASN A 83 3.78 -7.77 1.33
CA ASN A 83 3.77 -9.17 1.72
C ASN A 83 4.39 -9.38 3.12
N ILE A 84 5.47 -8.67 3.46
CA ILE A 84 6.03 -8.69 4.83
C ILE A 84 5.01 -8.19 5.86
N ILE A 85 4.28 -7.11 5.56
CA ILE A 85 3.20 -6.61 6.43
C ILE A 85 2.11 -7.68 6.62
N SER A 86 1.72 -8.34 5.53
CA SER A 86 0.75 -9.45 5.55
C SER A 86 1.22 -10.61 6.43
N LYS A 87 2.47 -11.04 6.28
CA LYS A 87 3.09 -12.12 7.06
C LYS A 87 3.21 -11.79 8.56
N GLY A 88 3.63 -10.57 8.88
CA GLY A 88 3.65 -10.09 10.26
C GLY A 88 2.25 -10.11 10.89
N THR A 89 1.23 -9.72 10.12
CA THR A 89 -0.16 -9.75 10.58
C THR A 89 -0.66 -11.17 10.83
N GLN A 90 -0.27 -12.14 9.99
CA GLN A 90 -0.58 -13.56 10.23
C GLN A 90 0.09 -14.08 11.49
N THR A 91 1.36 -13.75 11.69
CA THR A 91 2.11 -14.15 12.89
C THR A 91 1.40 -13.68 14.16
N ILE A 92 0.81 -12.47 14.15
CA ILE A 92 -0.02 -11.96 15.24
C ILE A 92 -1.27 -12.81 15.45
N ILE A 93 -1.99 -13.18 14.37
CA ILE A 93 -3.20 -14.04 14.47
C ILE A 93 -2.85 -15.39 15.09
N PHE A 94 -1.78 -16.02 14.60
CA PHE A 94 -1.35 -17.33 15.08
C PHE A 94 -0.81 -17.29 16.50
N ALA A 95 -0.24 -16.16 16.97
CA ALA A 95 0.13 -16.00 18.37
C ALA A 95 -1.06 -16.17 19.33
N TYR A 96 -2.30 -15.94 18.86
CA TYR A 96 -3.53 -16.16 19.62
C TYR A 96 -4.20 -17.52 19.37
N ASP A 97 -3.68 -18.34 18.45
CA ASP A 97 -4.25 -19.65 18.11
C ASP A 97 -3.55 -20.78 18.89
N PRO A 98 -4.21 -21.45 19.84
CA PRO A 98 -3.62 -22.56 20.61
C PRO A 98 -3.23 -23.76 19.74
N SER A 99 -3.85 -23.94 18.57
CA SER A 99 -3.52 -25.03 17.64
C SER A 99 -2.19 -24.81 16.90
N SER A 100 -1.65 -23.59 16.97
CA SER A 100 -0.41 -23.18 16.32
C SER A 100 0.87 -23.55 17.09
N ILE A 101 0.75 -24.11 18.30
CA ILE A 101 1.88 -24.44 19.19
C ILE A 101 2.93 -25.33 18.51
N ASN A 102 2.52 -26.15 17.53
CA ASN A 102 3.38 -27.07 16.78
C ASN A 102 3.79 -26.55 15.38
N LEU A 103 3.38 -25.35 15.00
CA LEU A 103 3.72 -24.75 13.71
C LEU A 103 5.00 -23.91 13.83
N THR A 104 5.87 -24.02 12.83
CA THR A 104 7.01 -23.10 12.69
C THR A 104 6.53 -21.73 12.20
N ILE A 105 7.28 -20.67 12.52
CA ILE A 105 6.99 -19.30 12.04
C ILE A 105 6.89 -19.28 10.50
N GLU A 106 7.76 -20.02 9.81
CA GLU A 106 7.75 -20.12 8.36
C GLU A 106 6.47 -20.79 7.81
N GLN A 107 5.92 -21.80 8.49
CA GLN A 107 4.64 -22.41 8.12
C GLN A 107 3.47 -21.44 8.33
N ILE A 108 3.53 -20.63 9.39
CA ILE A 108 2.52 -19.62 9.74
C ILE A 108 2.47 -18.49 8.68
N GLU A 109 3.64 -17.98 8.28
CA GLU A 109 3.75 -16.90 7.29
C GLU A 109 3.30 -17.29 5.87
N ASN A 110 3.13 -18.58 5.60
CA ASN A 110 2.69 -19.08 4.30
C ASN A 110 1.17 -19.32 4.24
N VAL A 111 0.44 -19.10 5.34
CA VAL A 111 -1.03 -19.20 5.36
C VAL A 111 -1.62 -17.99 4.62
N ASN A 112 -2.82 -18.11 4.00
CA ASN A 112 -3.44 -16.96 3.34
C ASN A 112 -4.25 -16.12 4.36
N LEU A 113 -4.04 -14.80 4.40
CA LEU A 113 -4.82 -13.84 5.21
C LEU A 113 -6.33 -13.91 4.92
N ASP A 114 -6.71 -14.30 3.70
CA ASP A 114 -8.09 -14.37 3.25
C ASP A 114 -8.90 -15.49 3.92
N ARG A 115 -8.25 -16.44 4.60
CA ARG A 115 -8.93 -17.56 5.28
C ARG A 115 -9.71 -17.14 6.52
N ASN A 116 -9.33 -16.04 7.16
CA ASN A 116 -9.96 -15.62 8.40
C ASN A 116 -11.16 -14.71 8.12
N ASN A 117 -12.25 -14.93 8.85
CA ASN A 117 -13.38 -14.01 8.89
C ASN A 117 -13.39 -13.23 10.22
N GLU A 118 -14.13 -12.13 10.28
CA GLU A 118 -14.17 -11.25 11.46
C GLU A 118 -14.66 -11.95 12.73
N ASN A 119 -15.64 -12.84 12.60
CA ASN A 119 -16.19 -13.60 13.72
C ASN A 119 -15.18 -14.64 14.23
N ASP A 120 -14.43 -15.28 13.34
CA ASP A 120 -13.39 -16.24 13.68
C ASP A 120 -12.26 -15.54 14.43
N LEU A 121 -11.83 -14.35 13.97
CA LEU A 121 -10.85 -13.54 14.67
C LEU A 121 -11.37 -13.12 16.05
N LEU A 122 -12.59 -12.59 16.15
CA LEU A 122 -13.17 -12.21 17.44
C LEU A 122 -13.23 -13.42 18.39
N ASN A 123 -13.62 -14.59 17.89
CA ASN A 123 -13.66 -15.83 18.65
C ASN A 123 -12.26 -16.33 19.04
N LEU A 124 -11.24 -16.15 18.20
CA LEU A 124 -9.84 -16.49 18.53
C LEU A 124 -9.32 -15.63 19.68
N PHE A 125 -9.51 -14.31 19.61
CA PHE A 125 -9.12 -13.40 20.70
C PHE A 125 -9.91 -13.72 21.98
N LYS A 126 -11.20 -14.01 21.89
CA LYS A 126 -11.99 -14.46 23.06
C LYS A 126 -11.54 -15.81 23.60
N ARG A 127 -11.22 -16.80 22.76
CA ARG A 127 -10.74 -18.12 23.20
C ARG A 127 -9.37 -18.05 23.85
N SER A 128 -8.48 -17.23 23.30
CA SER A 128 -7.16 -16.98 23.88
C SER A 128 -7.22 -16.40 25.30
N THR A 129 -8.37 -15.86 25.69
CA THR A 129 -8.60 -15.24 27.01
C THR A 129 -9.63 -15.97 27.87
N ILE A 130 -10.47 -16.83 27.27
CA ILE A 130 -11.53 -17.58 27.97
C ILE A 130 -11.10 -19.02 28.32
N PHE A 131 -10.01 -19.59 27.78
CA PHE A 131 -9.65 -20.98 28.12
C PHE A 131 -8.22 -21.21 28.63
N ASP A 132 -8.22 -21.70 29.88
CA ASP A 132 -7.39 -22.77 30.43
C ASP A 132 -6.10 -22.38 31.17
N ILE A 133 -6.24 -21.39 32.03
CA ILE A 133 -5.46 -21.37 33.26
C ILE A 133 -6.44 -21.61 34.40
N SER A 134 -6.64 -22.88 34.77
CA SER A 134 -7.01 -23.20 36.15
C SER A 134 -6.13 -22.33 37.06
N ASN A 135 -6.67 -21.78 38.15
CA ASN A 135 -5.95 -20.81 38.99
C ASN A 135 -4.52 -21.24 39.43
N VAL A 136 -4.16 -22.52 39.23
CA VAL A 136 -2.83 -23.11 39.36
C VAL A 136 -1.85 -22.66 38.26
N ALA A 137 -2.22 -22.61 36.97
CA ALA A 137 -1.30 -22.26 35.88
C ALA A 137 -0.94 -20.75 35.83
N LYS A 138 -1.67 -19.88 36.53
CA LYS A 138 -1.38 -18.43 36.62
C LYS A 138 -0.14 -18.18 37.48
N GLN A 139 0.17 -19.12 38.38
CA GLN A 139 1.38 -19.11 39.20
C GLN A 139 2.57 -19.80 38.50
N VAL A 140 2.33 -20.55 37.41
CA VAL A 140 3.37 -21.35 36.72
C VAL A 140 3.72 -20.79 35.33
N LEU A 141 2.84 -20.06 34.64
CA LEU A 141 3.04 -19.59 33.25
C LEU A 141 3.05 -18.06 33.02
N PRO A 142 3.73 -17.22 33.84
CA PRO A 142 4.12 -15.87 33.40
C PRO A 142 4.81 -15.88 32.02
N GLU A 143 5.53 -16.96 31.70
CA GLU A 143 6.36 -17.14 30.50
C GLU A 143 5.58 -17.17 29.17
N THR A 144 4.35 -17.69 29.15
CA THR A 144 3.58 -17.86 27.89
C THR A 144 2.94 -16.56 27.43
N ASN A 145 2.42 -15.77 28.37
CA ASN A 145 1.87 -14.44 28.08
C ASN A 145 2.98 -13.48 27.63
N THR A 146 4.16 -13.56 28.25
CA THR A 146 5.33 -12.84 27.75
C THR A 146 5.72 -13.27 26.35
N LYS A 147 5.53 -14.55 25.97
CA LYS A 147 5.84 -15.05 24.63
C LYS A 147 4.87 -14.52 23.56
N ILE A 148 3.56 -14.48 23.84
CA ILE A 148 2.56 -13.89 22.93
C ILE A 148 2.84 -12.41 22.72
N LEU A 149 2.96 -11.65 23.81
CA LEU A 149 3.21 -10.20 23.74
C LEU A 149 4.55 -9.90 23.05
N PHE A 150 5.60 -10.68 23.34
CA PHE A 150 6.88 -10.59 22.64
C PHE A 150 6.73 -10.83 21.13
N THR A 151 5.99 -11.87 20.73
CA THR A 151 5.76 -12.19 19.32
C THR A 151 4.99 -11.09 18.60
N ILE A 152 3.97 -10.52 19.25
CA ILE A 152 3.20 -9.39 18.72
C ILE A 152 4.11 -8.16 18.54
N ASN A 153 4.90 -7.82 19.56
CA ASN A 153 5.81 -6.67 19.50
C ASN A 153 6.86 -6.81 18.39
N GLN A 154 7.47 -7.99 18.25
CA GLN A 154 8.42 -8.27 17.16
C GLN A 154 7.73 -8.13 15.79
N SER A 155 6.53 -8.68 15.64
CA SER A 155 5.77 -8.58 14.40
C SER A 155 5.40 -7.13 14.06
N LEU A 156 5.00 -6.34 15.07
CA LEU A 156 4.70 -4.92 14.91
C LEU A 156 5.94 -4.11 14.50
N GLN A 157 7.11 -4.39 15.07
CA GLN A 157 8.37 -3.74 14.65
C GLN A 157 8.72 -4.03 13.19
N ILE A 158 8.51 -5.28 12.74
CA ILE A 158 8.71 -5.67 11.34
C ILE A 158 7.72 -4.96 10.42
N ILE A 159 6.44 -4.91 10.82
CA ILE A 159 5.37 -4.22 10.08
C ILE A 159 5.68 -2.72 9.97
N ASP A 160 6.15 -2.09 11.04
CA ASP A 160 6.48 -0.66 11.07
C ASP A 160 7.63 -0.33 10.14
N LYS A 161 8.71 -1.10 10.23
CA LYS A 161 9.84 -0.97 9.31
C LYS A 161 9.39 -1.14 7.86
N ALA A 162 8.60 -2.17 7.56
CA ALA A 162 8.10 -2.39 6.20
C ALA A 162 7.17 -1.26 5.73
N THR A 163 6.36 -0.70 6.62
CA THR A 163 5.46 0.42 6.33
C THR A 163 6.24 1.70 6.02
N ASP A 164 7.23 2.04 6.85
CA ASP A 164 8.09 3.21 6.65
C ASP A 164 8.92 3.08 5.36
N GLU A 165 9.50 1.92 5.11
CA GLU A 165 10.23 1.65 3.87
C GLU A 165 9.32 1.74 2.63
N THR A 166 8.06 1.30 2.74
CA THR A 166 7.09 1.41 1.64
C THR A 166 6.70 2.86 1.39
N LEU A 167 6.49 3.63 2.47
CA LEU A 167 6.15 5.05 2.39
C LEU A 167 7.28 5.90 1.80
N ASN A 168 8.53 5.43 1.76
CA ASN A 168 9.60 6.13 1.03
C ASN A 168 9.37 6.18 -0.49
N TYR A 169 8.42 5.41 -1.02
CA TYR A 169 8.07 5.35 -2.44
C TYR A 169 6.76 6.08 -2.78
N LEU A 170 6.42 7.19 -2.10
CA LEU A 170 5.18 7.95 -2.29
C LEU A 170 4.81 8.20 -3.76
N ASP A 171 5.78 8.57 -4.60
CA ASP A 171 5.56 8.87 -6.03
C ASP A 171 5.03 7.69 -6.86
N TYR A 172 5.17 6.48 -6.33
CA TYR A 172 4.80 5.23 -7.00
C TYR A 172 3.54 4.58 -6.41
N LEU A 173 3.10 5.03 -5.24
CA LEU A 173 1.91 4.52 -4.56
C LEU A 173 0.63 5.18 -5.07
N SER A 174 -0.49 4.46 -4.98
CA SER A 174 -1.81 5.06 -5.14
C SER A 174 -2.21 5.84 -3.89
N GLU A 175 -3.12 6.80 -4.03
CA GLU A 175 -3.68 7.55 -2.89
C GLU A 175 -4.31 6.60 -1.86
N GLU A 176 -4.99 5.56 -2.33
CA GLU A 176 -5.59 4.54 -1.46
C GLU A 176 -4.55 3.72 -0.70
N GLN A 177 -3.43 3.34 -1.34
CA GLN A 177 -2.33 2.65 -0.67
C GLN A 177 -1.70 3.54 0.42
N ILE A 178 -1.51 4.83 0.13
CA ILE A 178 -0.96 5.80 1.10
C ILE A 178 -1.87 5.91 2.33
N ILE A 179 -3.19 6.01 2.12
CA ILE A 179 -4.16 6.07 3.22
C ILE A 179 -4.08 4.80 4.07
N LEU A 180 -4.11 3.62 3.45
CA LEU A 180 -4.07 2.34 4.17
C LEU A 180 -2.76 2.15 4.94
N LEU A 181 -1.61 2.47 4.35
CA LEU A 181 -0.31 2.42 5.03
C LEU A 181 -0.27 3.35 6.26
N ASN A 182 -0.83 4.55 6.15
CA ASN A 182 -0.93 5.48 7.27
C ASN A 182 -1.88 4.99 8.37
N ASN A 183 -2.99 4.34 8.02
CA ASN A 183 -3.89 3.73 9.00
C ASN A 183 -3.21 2.58 9.75
N ILE A 184 -2.48 1.72 9.03
CA ILE A 184 -1.70 0.62 9.61
C ILE A 184 -0.63 1.18 10.57
N LYS A 185 0.13 2.20 10.13
CA LYS A 185 1.18 2.85 10.92
C LYS A 185 0.65 3.44 12.23
N ASN A 186 -0.51 4.09 12.20
CA ASN A 186 -1.09 4.80 13.33
C ASN A 186 -2.28 4.06 13.97
N SER A 187 -2.35 2.74 13.79
CA SER A 187 -3.51 1.96 14.23
C SER A 187 -3.72 1.99 15.74
N ALA A 188 -4.98 2.05 16.17
CA ALA A 188 -5.35 1.97 17.58
C ALA A 188 -4.81 0.68 18.23
N PHE A 189 -4.79 -0.44 17.49
CA PHE A 189 -4.25 -1.71 17.93
C PHE A 189 -2.81 -1.57 18.45
N LYS A 190 -1.94 -0.91 17.69
CA LYS A 190 -0.55 -0.67 18.08
C LYS A 190 -0.42 0.18 19.34
N ASN A 191 -1.25 1.20 19.47
CA ASN A 191 -1.27 2.07 20.65
C ASN A 191 -1.69 1.27 21.90
N THR A 192 -2.70 0.41 21.75
CA THR A 192 -3.19 -0.49 22.82
C THR A 192 -2.12 -1.52 23.21
N VAL A 193 -1.35 -2.06 22.25
CA VAL A 193 -0.23 -2.98 22.52
C VAL A 193 0.97 -2.26 23.17
N SER A 194 1.30 -1.06 22.72
CA SER A 194 2.46 -0.31 23.27
C SER A 194 2.21 0.14 24.71
N SER A 195 1.04 0.72 24.97
CA SER A 195 0.63 1.17 26.32
C SER A 195 0.57 0.03 27.35
N SER A 196 0.43 -1.22 26.90
CA SER A 196 0.41 -2.38 27.77
C SER A 196 1.79 -3.00 28.06
N THR A 197 2.83 -2.56 27.35
CA THR A 197 4.22 -3.02 27.54
C THR A 197 5.02 -2.17 28.53
N ASP A 198 4.62 -0.91 28.73
CA ASP A 198 5.40 0.08 29.51
C ASP A 198 5.27 -0.06 31.03
N ASN A 199 4.40 -0.95 31.54
CA ASN A 199 4.14 -1.05 32.97
C ASN A 199 3.80 -2.50 33.37
N GLU A 200 4.47 -3.03 34.41
CA GLU A 200 4.24 -4.38 34.96
C GLU A 200 2.77 -4.59 35.36
N PHE A 201 2.08 -3.55 35.82
CA PHE A 201 0.66 -3.58 36.14
C PHE A 201 -0.21 -3.83 34.88
N TYR A 202 0.23 -3.33 33.72
CA TYR A 202 -0.52 -3.47 32.47
C TYR A 202 -0.31 -4.82 31.78
N LYS A 203 0.80 -5.53 32.06
CA LYS A 203 0.95 -6.94 31.69
C LYS A 203 -0.14 -7.82 32.32
N TYR A 204 -0.58 -7.49 33.54
CA TYR A 204 -1.72 -8.14 34.19
C TYR A 204 -3.08 -7.67 33.60
N MET A 205 -3.19 -6.43 33.12
CA MET A 205 -4.39 -5.91 32.43
C MET A 205 -4.64 -6.53 31.06
N PHE A 206 -3.61 -7.01 30.36
CA PHE A 206 -3.76 -7.67 29.06
C PHE A 206 -4.67 -8.92 29.10
N ASN A 207 -4.94 -9.43 30.31
CA ASN A 207 -5.85 -10.56 30.57
C ASN A 207 -7.26 -10.13 31.05
N GLN A 208 -7.53 -8.83 31.18
CA GLN A 208 -8.86 -8.36 31.55
C GLN A 208 -9.80 -8.49 30.35
N PRO A 209 -10.98 -9.10 30.49
CA PRO A 209 -11.90 -9.32 29.36
C PRO A 209 -12.20 -8.05 28.55
N GLN A 210 -12.31 -6.89 29.22
CA GLN A 210 -12.57 -5.59 28.60
C GLN A 210 -11.40 -5.10 27.72
N VAL A 211 -10.16 -5.34 28.14
CA VAL A 211 -8.95 -4.95 27.40
C VAL A 211 -8.80 -5.83 26.16
N VAL A 212 -9.10 -7.12 26.30
CA VAL A 212 -9.05 -8.10 25.22
C VAL A 212 -10.11 -7.81 24.16
N ASP A 213 -11.35 -7.51 24.58
CA ASP A 213 -12.42 -7.14 23.65
C ASP A 213 -12.08 -5.86 22.87
N THR A 214 -11.44 -4.89 23.52
CA THR A 214 -10.96 -3.67 22.87
C THR A 214 -9.85 -3.99 21.87
N LEU A 215 -8.86 -4.76 22.31
CA LEU A 215 -7.72 -5.15 21.50
C LEU A 215 -8.12 -6.01 20.29
N ALA A 216 -9.13 -6.88 20.43
CA ALA A 216 -9.69 -7.66 19.33
C ALA A 216 -10.38 -6.77 18.30
N LYS A 217 -11.18 -5.79 18.75
CA LYS A 217 -11.84 -4.82 17.85
C LYS A 217 -10.82 -3.98 17.09
N ASP A 218 -9.83 -3.45 17.80
CA ASP A 218 -8.76 -2.66 17.22
C ASP A 218 -7.94 -3.49 16.22
N PHE A 219 -7.65 -4.76 16.55
CA PHE A 219 -6.95 -5.68 15.66
C PHE A 219 -7.76 -5.99 14.40
N ILE A 220 -9.07 -6.17 14.50
CA ILE A 220 -9.94 -6.42 13.34
C ILE A 220 -9.89 -5.24 12.36
N VAL A 221 -9.91 -4.00 12.86
CA VAL A 221 -9.75 -2.80 12.02
C VAL A 221 -8.40 -2.81 11.32
N PHE A 222 -7.32 -3.02 12.08
CA PHE A 222 -5.96 -3.14 11.55
C PHE A 222 -5.85 -4.23 10.46
N TRP A 223 -6.39 -5.42 10.73
CA TRP A 223 -6.38 -6.56 9.81
C TRP A 223 -7.17 -6.26 8.52
N LYS A 224 -8.31 -5.57 8.61
CA LYS A 224 -9.10 -5.15 7.44
C LYS A 224 -8.29 -4.22 6.53
N ASP A 225 -7.58 -3.26 7.11
CA ASP A 225 -6.72 -2.35 6.35
C ASP A 225 -5.57 -3.10 5.66
N VAL A 226 -4.89 -4.01 6.37
CA VAL A 226 -3.84 -4.86 5.79
C VAL A 226 -4.39 -5.75 4.67
N LYS A 227 -5.55 -6.39 4.88
CA LYS A 227 -6.20 -7.25 3.88
C LYS A 227 -6.54 -6.46 2.62
N LYS A 228 -7.13 -5.28 2.78
CA LYS A 228 -7.46 -4.39 1.68
C LYS A 228 -6.20 -3.94 0.94
N LEU A 229 -5.15 -3.52 1.67
CA LEU A 229 -3.86 -3.13 1.10
C LEU A 229 -3.26 -4.26 0.25
N ASN A 230 -3.30 -5.49 0.74
CA ASN A 230 -2.81 -6.66 0.00
C ASN A 230 -3.65 -6.91 -1.27
N SER A 231 -4.98 -6.79 -1.19
CA SER A 231 -5.86 -7.01 -2.35
C SER A 231 -5.64 -6.01 -3.50
N ILE A 232 -5.40 -4.73 -3.20
CA ILE A 232 -5.19 -3.69 -4.22
C ILE A 232 -3.76 -3.66 -4.77
N SER A 233 -2.86 -4.45 -4.17
CA SER A 233 -1.44 -4.53 -4.52
C SER A 233 -1.07 -5.84 -5.23
N LYS A 234 -2.04 -6.73 -5.45
CA LYS A 234 -1.87 -7.96 -6.24
C LYS A 234 -1.69 -7.64 -7.71
#